data_AF-A0A8D0A4R2-F1
#
_entry.id   AF-A0A8D0A4R2-F1
#
_cell.length_a   1.000
_cell.length_b   1.000
_cell.length_c   1.000
_cell.angle_alpha   90.00
_cell.angle_beta   90.00
_cell.angle_gamma   90.00
#
_symmetry.space_group_name_H-M   'P 1'
#
loop_
_entity.id
_entity.type
_entity.pdbx_description
1 polymer ?
#
loop_
_entity_poly.entity_id
_entity_poly.type
_entity_poly.pdbx_seq_one_letter_code
_entity_poly.pdbx_strand_id
1 'polypeptide(L)'
;VQTNHPWIKNPFDRKPAMSKSKTFQALPSTRAPAPGHGFPLIKRKVQTDQNLSTEDLQVEIRELDKHLEALEQRGVELEGNLRDCKNEEEQMLTEWFSLVHERHVLVRRETELVYLTKQQKLEERQADVEYKLRCLLNKPESDWSPEDRRREQQLMDELVAIIEQRNQIVSSLDQDRQSINKEGLKELKKSKGKFKPTKMFKMLNHKAEGTKDSMDKKS
;
A
#
# COMPACT_ATOMS: atom_id res chain seq x y z
N VAL A 1 35.41 49.94 -26.01
CA VAL A 1 34.24 50.29 -25.17
C VAL A 1 33.13 49.31 -25.53
N GLN A 2 32.84 48.36 -24.66
CA GLN A 2 31.97 47.22 -24.93
C GLN A 2 30.57 47.56 -24.40
N THR A 3 29.61 47.76 -25.31
CA THR A 3 28.22 48.09 -24.96
C THR A 3 27.47 46.81 -24.60
N ASN A 4 27.23 46.62 -23.30
CA ASN A 4 26.32 45.60 -22.80
C ASN A 4 24.87 45.94 -23.19
N HIS A 5 24.15 44.99 -23.79
CA HIS A 5 22.70 45.00 -23.89
C HIS A 5 22.14 43.91 -22.95
N PRO A 6 21.22 44.24 -22.02
CA PRO A 6 20.71 43.29 -21.05
C PRO A 6 19.50 42.56 -21.63
N TRP A 7 19.68 41.31 -22.05
CA TRP A 7 18.56 40.44 -22.38
C TRP A 7 17.92 39.90 -21.09
N ILE A 8 16.74 40.45 -20.78
CA ILE A 8 15.52 39.79 -20.27
C ILE A 8 15.76 38.67 -19.23
N LYS A 9 15.58 39.02 -17.95
CA LYS A 9 15.41 38.03 -16.87
C LYS A 9 14.16 37.20 -17.12
N ASN A 10 14.30 35.88 -17.00
CA ASN A 10 13.21 34.91 -17.06
C ASN A 10 12.16 35.20 -15.96
N PRO A 11 10.89 35.45 -16.30
CA PRO A 11 9.85 35.80 -15.31
C PRO A 11 9.46 34.64 -14.37
N PHE A 12 9.93 33.41 -14.63
CA PHE A 12 9.65 32.23 -13.81
C PHE A 12 10.66 31.99 -12.66
N ASP A 13 11.71 32.80 -12.52
CA ASP A 13 12.72 32.64 -11.43
C ASP A 13 12.28 33.20 -10.07
N ARG A 14 10.98 33.51 -9.88
CA ARG A 14 10.46 33.90 -8.57
C ARG A 14 10.29 32.66 -7.69
N LYS A 15 11.32 32.34 -6.91
CA LYS A 15 11.18 31.42 -5.77
C LYS A 15 10.11 31.96 -4.81
N PRO A 16 9.00 31.26 -4.57
CA PRO A 16 8.11 31.63 -3.48
C PRO A 16 8.80 31.27 -2.16
N ALA A 17 9.06 32.27 -1.32
CA ALA A 17 9.52 32.06 0.04
C ALA A 17 8.37 31.48 0.88
N MET A 18 8.15 30.17 0.76
CA MET A 18 7.25 29.43 1.65
C MET A 18 7.97 29.22 2.97
N SER A 19 7.43 29.79 4.04
CA SER A 19 7.84 29.56 5.42
C SER A 19 7.89 28.06 5.71
N LYS A 20 9.09 27.54 6.02
CA LYS A 20 9.29 26.13 6.32
C LYS A 20 8.61 25.77 7.65
N SER A 21 7.45 25.13 7.60
CA SER A 21 6.91 24.40 8.75
C SER A 21 7.82 23.22 9.09
N LYS A 22 8.41 23.24 10.28
CA LYS A 22 9.29 22.20 10.83
C LYS A 22 8.47 21.00 11.33
N THR A 23 7.91 20.16 10.44
CA THR A 23 7.28 18.90 10.93
C THR A 23 7.51 17.66 10.05
N PHE A 24 8.19 17.73 8.91
CA PHE A 24 8.58 16.51 8.21
C PHE A 24 10.09 16.48 8.04
N GLN A 25 10.73 15.52 8.69
CA GLN A 25 12.02 15.03 8.20
C GLN A 25 11.77 14.58 6.76
N ALA A 26 12.21 15.41 5.82
CA ALA A 26 12.22 15.06 4.42
C ALA A 26 13.15 13.85 4.28
N LEU A 27 12.57 12.65 4.16
CA LEU A 27 13.31 11.54 3.61
C LEU A 27 13.82 12.00 2.23
N PRO A 28 15.13 11.94 1.97
CA PRO A 28 15.65 12.29 0.65
C PRO A 28 15.00 11.34 -0.35
N SER A 29 14.21 11.89 -1.28
CA SER A 29 13.70 11.14 -2.42
C SER A 29 14.92 10.67 -3.22
N THR A 30 15.20 9.37 -3.20
CA THR A 30 16.27 8.74 -4.00
C THR A 30 15.98 8.80 -5.50
N ARG A 31 14.78 9.26 -5.87
CA ARG A 31 14.34 9.40 -7.26
C ARG A 31 15.17 10.44 -8.00
N ALA A 32 15.63 10.06 -9.18
CA ALA A 32 16.20 11.00 -10.12
C ALA A 32 15.17 12.11 -10.46
N PRO A 33 15.60 13.38 -10.57
CA PRO A 33 14.73 14.45 -11.03
C PRO A 33 14.17 14.13 -12.42
N ALA A 34 13.01 14.72 -12.74
CA ALA A 34 12.43 14.60 -14.08
C ALA A 34 13.48 15.00 -15.14
N PRO A 35 13.62 14.24 -16.24
CA PRO A 35 14.59 14.59 -17.27
C PRO A 35 14.29 16.00 -17.81
N GLY A 36 15.35 16.78 -18.05
CA GLY A 36 15.25 18.18 -18.44
C GLY A 36 14.44 18.42 -19.72
N HIS A 37 14.08 19.69 -19.94
CA HIS A 37 13.39 20.14 -21.15
C HIS A 37 14.38 20.17 -22.33
N GLY A 38 14.10 19.42 -23.40
CA GLY A 38 14.96 19.35 -24.58
C GLY A 38 15.02 17.96 -25.22
N PHE A 39 15.69 17.86 -26.37
CA PHE A 39 15.93 16.59 -27.05
C PHE A 39 17.24 15.95 -26.57
N PRO A 40 17.30 14.61 -26.45
CA PRO A 40 16.23 13.65 -26.71
C PRO A 40 15.23 13.53 -25.55
N LEU A 41 13.95 13.30 -25.88
CA LEU A 41 12.92 12.96 -24.92
C LEU A 41 13.19 11.56 -24.35
N ILE A 42 13.74 11.50 -23.13
CA ILE A 42 14.03 10.24 -22.43
C ILE A 42 12.94 9.98 -21.40
N LYS A 43 12.32 8.80 -21.43
CA LYS A 43 11.44 8.34 -20.34
C LYS A 43 12.32 8.02 -19.11
N ARG A 44 11.98 8.55 -17.94
CA ARG A 44 12.70 8.23 -16.71
C ARG A 44 12.53 6.74 -16.39
N LYS A 45 13.60 6.10 -15.94
CA LYS A 45 13.48 4.78 -15.30
C LYS A 45 12.89 4.99 -13.91
N VAL A 46 11.84 4.24 -13.61
CA VAL A 46 11.27 4.22 -12.27
C VAL A 46 12.17 3.35 -11.40
N GLN A 47 12.83 3.97 -10.43
CA GLN A 47 13.48 3.26 -9.33
C GLN A 47 12.63 3.54 -8.10
N THR A 48 12.02 2.49 -7.55
CA THR A 48 11.24 2.60 -6.31
C THR A 48 12.18 2.91 -5.16
N ASP A 49 11.73 3.72 -4.20
CA ASP A 49 12.56 4.18 -3.08
C ASP A 49 13.12 3.02 -2.21
N GLN A 50 12.57 1.81 -2.34
CA GLN A 50 12.99 0.59 -1.62
C GLN A 50 13.96 -0.34 -2.38
N ASN A 51 14.34 -0.04 -3.64
CA ASN A 51 15.17 -0.94 -4.49
C ASN A 51 14.67 -2.40 -4.64
N LEU A 52 13.40 -2.68 -4.30
CA LEU A 52 12.80 -4.00 -4.49
C LEU A 52 12.31 -4.13 -5.94
N SER A 53 12.73 -5.19 -6.64
CA SER A 53 12.22 -5.46 -7.99
C SER A 53 10.77 -5.93 -7.96
N THR A 54 10.04 -5.74 -9.05
CA THR A 54 8.69 -6.30 -9.19
C THR A 54 8.72 -7.84 -9.11
N GLU A 55 9.80 -8.46 -9.60
CA GLU A 55 10.03 -9.90 -9.51
C GLU A 55 10.21 -10.35 -8.05
N ASP A 56 10.97 -9.61 -7.26
CA ASP A 56 11.22 -9.93 -5.84
C ASP A 56 9.91 -9.86 -5.04
N LEU A 57 9.09 -8.82 -5.28
CA LEU A 57 7.77 -8.70 -4.66
C LEU A 57 6.86 -9.87 -5.03
N GLN A 58 6.87 -10.31 -6.29
CA GLN A 58 6.08 -11.47 -6.72
C GLN A 58 6.56 -12.78 -6.10
N VAL A 59 7.87 -12.95 -5.92
CA VAL A 59 8.43 -14.10 -5.20
C VAL A 59 7.93 -14.09 -3.77
N GLU A 60 8.06 -12.96 -3.07
CA GLU A 60 7.65 -12.84 -1.68
C GLU A 60 6.14 -13.07 -1.48
N ILE A 61 5.29 -12.54 -2.36
CA ILE A 61 3.84 -12.81 -2.33
C ILE A 61 3.57 -14.32 -2.43
N ARG A 62 4.20 -15.02 -3.38
CA ARG A 62 4.03 -16.47 -3.53
C ARG A 62 4.52 -17.26 -2.33
N GLU A 63 5.57 -16.79 -1.67
CA GLU A 63 6.08 -17.41 -0.45
C GLU A 63 5.11 -17.22 0.73
N LEU A 64 4.53 -16.02 0.87
CA LEU A 64 3.49 -15.76 1.86
C LEU A 64 2.23 -16.61 1.62
N ASP A 65 1.79 -16.76 0.38
CA ASP A 65 0.62 -17.59 0.04
C ASP A 65 0.83 -19.03 0.50
N LYS A 66 2.01 -19.60 0.22
CA LYS A 66 2.38 -20.96 0.68
C LYS A 66 2.44 -21.05 2.20
N HIS A 67 2.97 -20.03 2.87
CA HIS A 67 3.01 -19.99 4.34
C HIS A 67 1.61 -19.91 4.95
N LEU A 68 0.71 -19.11 4.36
CA LEU A 68 -0.68 -19.01 4.78
C LEU A 68 -1.43 -20.34 4.58
N GLU A 69 -1.22 -21.03 3.47
CA GLU A 69 -1.78 -22.37 3.22
C GLU A 69 -1.27 -23.39 4.26
N ALA A 70 0.03 -23.39 4.56
CA ALA A 70 0.59 -24.27 5.59
C ALA A 70 0.06 -23.95 7.00
N LEU A 71 -0.18 -22.66 7.30
CA LEU A 71 -0.84 -22.26 8.56
C LEU A 71 -2.30 -22.72 8.62
N GLU A 72 -3.02 -22.66 7.51
CA GLU A 72 -4.39 -23.16 7.44
C GLU A 72 -4.44 -24.67 7.71
N GLN A 73 -3.56 -25.45 7.08
CA GLN A 73 -3.43 -26.89 7.33
C GLN A 73 -3.12 -27.20 8.80
N ARG A 74 -2.10 -26.54 9.37
CA ARG A 74 -1.80 -26.67 10.82
C ARG A 74 -2.99 -26.29 11.69
N GLY A 75 -3.77 -25.30 11.27
CA GLY A 75 -4.98 -24.86 11.97
C GLY A 75 -6.07 -25.92 11.98
N VAL A 76 -6.27 -26.59 10.85
CA VAL A 76 -7.22 -27.72 10.72
C VAL A 76 -6.80 -28.90 11.61
N GLU A 77 -5.51 -29.24 11.61
CA GLU A 77 -4.99 -30.33 12.46
C GLU A 77 -5.15 -30.02 13.96
N LEU A 78 -4.82 -28.79 14.37
CA LEU A 78 -4.99 -28.33 15.75
C LEU A 78 -6.46 -28.39 16.17
N GLU A 79 -7.37 -27.99 15.29
CA GLU A 79 -8.82 -28.06 15.49
C GLU A 79 -9.29 -29.52 15.69
N GLY A 80 -8.80 -30.44 14.84
CA GLY A 80 -9.08 -31.87 14.98
C GLY A 80 -8.62 -32.43 16.33
N ASN A 81 -7.38 -32.15 16.73
CA ASN A 81 -6.84 -32.58 18.02
C ASN A 81 -7.63 -32.03 19.22
N LEU A 82 -8.16 -30.80 19.09
CA LEU A 82 -9.01 -30.17 20.10
C LEU A 82 -10.37 -30.84 20.23
N ARG A 83 -10.98 -31.31 19.13
CA ARG A 83 -12.23 -32.10 19.18
C ARG A 83 -12.02 -33.47 19.81
N ASP A 84 -10.86 -34.08 19.58
CA ASP A 84 -10.52 -35.41 20.07
C ASP A 84 -10.11 -35.42 21.56
N CYS A 85 -10.19 -34.29 22.25
CA CYS A 85 -9.93 -34.13 23.69
C CYS A 85 -8.63 -34.79 24.18
N LYS A 86 -7.53 -34.64 23.43
CA LYS A 86 -6.20 -35.04 23.93
C LYS A 86 -5.86 -34.20 25.18
N ASN A 87 -5.25 -34.83 26.20
CA ASN A 87 -5.03 -34.29 27.57
C ASN A 87 -4.04 -33.11 27.67
N GLU A 88 -3.91 -32.28 26.63
CA GLU A 88 -2.89 -31.22 26.50
C GLU A 88 -3.54 -29.85 26.18
N GLU A 89 -4.68 -29.53 26.80
CA GLU A 89 -5.46 -28.31 26.51
C GLU A 89 -4.63 -27.01 26.59
N GLU A 90 -3.79 -26.86 27.62
CA GLU A 90 -2.94 -25.65 27.78
C GLU A 90 -1.90 -25.50 26.66
N GLN A 91 -1.33 -26.62 26.21
CA GLN A 91 -0.39 -26.63 25.10
C GLN A 91 -1.10 -26.29 23.78
N MET A 92 -2.25 -26.92 23.51
CA MET A 92 -3.03 -26.66 22.30
C MET A 92 -3.50 -25.19 22.22
N LEU A 93 -3.84 -24.57 23.36
CA LEU A 93 -4.17 -23.15 23.40
C LEU A 93 -2.97 -22.27 23.07
N THR A 94 -1.80 -22.61 23.60
CA THR A 94 -0.55 -21.90 23.31
C THR A 94 -0.21 -21.98 21.82
N GLU A 95 -0.35 -23.17 21.23
CA GLU A 95 -0.19 -23.38 19.79
C GLU A 95 -1.21 -22.58 18.98
N TRP A 96 -2.47 -22.53 19.41
CA TRP A 96 -3.51 -21.73 18.77
C TRP A 96 -3.19 -20.23 18.78
N PHE A 97 -2.72 -19.68 19.90
CA PHE A 97 -2.31 -18.27 19.95
C PHE A 97 -1.15 -17.97 19.03
N SER A 98 -0.14 -18.84 19.01
CA SER A 98 1.01 -18.75 18.10
C SER A 98 0.53 -18.75 16.65
N LEU A 99 -0.39 -19.64 16.29
CA LEU A 99 -0.95 -19.74 14.94
C LEU A 99 -1.71 -18.47 14.53
N VAL A 100 -2.58 -17.97 15.41
CA VAL A 100 -3.33 -16.73 15.17
C VAL A 100 -2.39 -15.54 15.03
N HIS A 101 -1.37 -15.46 15.89
CA HIS A 101 -0.36 -14.40 15.83
C HIS A 101 0.44 -14.45 14.53
N GLU A 102 0.95 -15.63 14.16
CA GLU A 102 1.69 -15.86 12.91
C GLU A 102 0.84 -15.46 11.70
N ARG A 103 -0.42 -15.89 11.65
CA ARG A 103 -1.37 -15.50 10.58
C ARG A 103 -1.54 -13.98 10.51
N HIS A 104 -1.69 -13.29 11.65
CA HIS A 104 -1.81 -11.84 11.65
C HIS A 104 -0.56 -11.13 11.13
N VAL A 105 0.63 -11.64 11.46
CA VAL A 105 1.89 -11.09 10.94
C VAL A 105 1.97 -11.27 9.42
N LEU A 106 1.64 -12.45 8.91
CA LEU A 106 1.69 -12.72 7.47
C LEU A 106 0.66 -11.91 6.69
N VAL A 107 -0.59 -11.82 7.14
CA VAL A 107 -1.64 -11.01 6.46
C VAL A 107 -1.29 -9.52 6.46
N ARG A 108 -0.63 -9.01 7.51
CA ARG A 108 -0.11 -7.64 7.51
C ARG A 108 0.98 -7.46 6.46
N ARG A 109 1.90 -8.42 6.35
CA ARG A 109 2.96 -8.38 5.34
C ARG A 109 2.39 -8.49 3.93
N GLU A 110 1.41 -9.34 3.69
CA GLU A 110 0.69 -9.45 2.42
C GLU A 110 0.07 -8.10 2.02
N THR A 111 -0.62 -7.45 2.96
CA THR A 111 -1.22 -6.13 2.74
C THR A 111 -0.17 -5.08 2.38
N GLU A 112 0.99 -5.10 3.06
CA GLU A 112 2.11 -4.22 2.73
C GLU A 112 2.63 -4.46 1.30
N LEU A 113 2.81 -5.72 0.90
CA LEU A 113 3.25 -6.08 -0.45
C LEU A 113 2.24 -5.67 -1.54
N VAL A 114 0.94 -5.75 -1.24
CA VAL A 114 -0.11 -5.24 -2.13
C VAL A 114 0.03 -3.73 -2.33
N TYR A 115 0.25 -2.98 -1.25
CA TYR A 115 0.48 -1.53 -1.34
C TYR A 115 1.77 -1.18 -2.09
N LEU A 116 2.87 -1.92 -1.87
CA LEU A 116 4.11 -1.73 -2.61
C LEU A 116 3.94 -2.00 -4.10
N THR A 117 3.26 -3.09 -4.46
CA THR A 117 2.96 -3.43 -5.86
C THR A 117 2.11 -2.34 -6.52
N LYS A 118 1.09 -1.85 -5.81
CA LYS A 118 0.23 -0.75 -6.30
C LYS A 118 1.04 0.53 -6.49
N GLN A 119 1.91 0.87 -5.55
CA GLN A 119 2.79 2.02 -5.63
C GLN A 119 3.73 1.95 -6.85
N GLN A 120 4.36 0.80 -7.12
CA GLN A 120 5.21 0.62 -8.30
C GLN A 120 4.44 0.88 -9.61
N LYS A 121 3.25 0.30 -9.76
CA LYS A 121 2.40 0.51 -10.94
C LYS A 121 2.03 1.98 -11.13
N LEU A 122 1.75 2.70 -10.03
CA LEU A 122 1.44 4.12 -10.07
C LEU A 122 2.65 4.95 -10.48
N GLU A 123 3.85 4.61 -10.01
CA GLU A 123 5.09 5.30 -10.37
C GLU A 123 5.47 5.07 -11.85
N GLU A 124 5.30 3.85 -12.36
CA GLU A 124 5.44 3.52 -13.77
C GLU A 124 4.47 4.31 -14.63
N ARG A 125 3.19 4.33 -14.23
CA ARG A 125 2.17 5.10 -14.93
C ARG A 125 2.45 6.59 -14.90
N GLN A 126 2.93 7.12 -13.78
CA GLN A 126 3.35 8.52 -13.67
C GLN A 126 4.47 8.84 -14.66
N ALA A 127 5.46 7.96 -14.80
CA ALA A 127 6.55 8.13 -15.77
C ALA A 127 6.07 8.11 -17.22
N ASP A 128 5.06 7.29 -17.55
CA ASP A 128 4.41 7.29 -18.86
C ASP A 128 3.68 8.60 -19.14
N VAL A 129 2.89 9.07 -18.18
CA VAL A 129 2.08 10.29 -18.33
C VAL A 129 2.98 11.51 -18.47
N GLU A 130 4.02 11.63 -17.64
CA GLU A 130 5.03 12.70 -17.75
C GLU A 130 5.81 12.66 -19.08
N TYR A 131 6.08 11.47 -19.60
CA TYR A 131 6.72 11.33 -20.91
C TYR A 131 5.79 11.84 -22.03
N LYS A 132 4.53 11.40 -22.04
CA LYS A 132 3.52 11.85 -23.01
C LYS A 132 3.31 13.37 -22.95
N LEU A 133 3.26 13.92 -21.73
CA LEU A 133 3.13 15.36 -21.53
C LEU A 133 4.34 16.10 -22.14
N ARG A 134 5.57 15.65 -21.87
CA ARG A 134 6.77 16.24 -22.48
C ARG A 134 6.78 16.13 -24.01
N CYS A 135 6.30 15.03 -24.58
CA CYS A 135 6.15 14.91 -26.03
C CYS A 135 5.19 15.96 -26.60
N LEU A 136 4.07 16.23 -25.90
CA LEU A 136 3.08 17.23 -26.31
C LEU A 136 3.63 18.66 -26.18
N LEU A 137 4.31 18.95 -25.08
CA LEU A 137 4.93 20.26 -24.81
C LEU A 137 6.13 20.59 -25.72
N ASN A 138 6.57 19.65 -26.54
CA ASN A 138 7.71 19.82 -27.43
C ASN A 138 7.41 20.69 -28.67
N LYS A 139 6.14 21.06 -28.88
CA LYS A 139 5.72 22.07 -29.83
C LYS A 139 5.11 23.26 -29.09
N PRO A 140 5.31 24.50 -29.58
CA PRO A 140 4.77 25.68 -28.92
C PRO A 140 3.24 25.62 -28.85
N GLU A 141 2.66 26.17 -27.78
CA GLU A 141 1.22 26.12 -27.54
C GLU A 141 0.39 26.77 -28.66
N SER A 142 0.97 27.76 -29.35
CA SER A 142 0.37 28.37 -30.54
C SER A 142 0.05 27.36 -31.65
N ASP A 143 0.79 26.25 -31.72
CA ASP A 143 0.65 25.19 -32.73
C ASP A 143 -0.19 24.00 -32.21
N TRP A 144 -0.87 24.15 -31.08
CA TRP A 144 -1.70 23.09 -30.50
C TRP A 144 -3.10 23.05 -31.11
N SER A 145 -3.48 21.84 -31.53
CA SER A 145 -4.85 21.54 -31.92
C SER A 145 -5.78 21.51 -30.70
N PRO A 146 -7.11 21.63 -30.89
CA PRO A 146 -8.09 21.37 -29.83
C PRO A 146 -7.90 19.99 -29.18
N GLU A 147 -7.49 18.98 -29.97
CA GLU A 147 -7.19 17.63 -29.50
C GLU A 147 -5.96 17.60 -28.59
N ASP A 148 -4.94 18.41 -28.86
CA ASP A 148 -3.75 18.51 -28.02
C ASP A 148 -4.08 19.15 -26.68
N ARG A 149 -4.87 20.24 -26.66
CA ARG A 149 -5.34 20.85 -25.41
C ARG A 149 -6.15 19.86 -24.57
N ARG A 150 -7.06 19.12 -25.21
CA ARG A 150 -7.83 18.07 -24.51
C ARG A 150 -6.91 16.99 -23.96
N ARG A 151 -5.92 16.55 -24.74
CA ARG A 151 -4.97 15.51 -24.31
C ARG A 151 -4.09 15.99 -23.16
N GLU A 152 -3.64 17.24 -23.17
CA GLU A 152 -2.90 17.85 -22.07
C GLU A 152 -3.73 17.83 -20.78
N GLN A 153 -4.98 18.33 -20.84
CA GLN A 153 -5.87 18.32 -19.68
C GLN A 153 -6.08 16.90 -19.13
N GLN A 154 -6.31 15.92 -20.00
CA GLN A 154 -6.47 14.52 -19.61
C GLN A 154 -5.23 13.95 -18.91
N LEU A 155 -4.03 14.27 -19.42
CA LEU A 155 -2.77 13.83 -18.81
C LEU A 155 -2.54 14.51 -17.45
N MET A 156 -2.90 15.80 -17.32
CA MET A 156 -2.80 16.53 -16.06
C MET A 156 -3.77 15.99 -15.02
N ASP A 157 -5.03 15.73 -15.39
CA ASP A 157 -6.03 15.11 -14.52
C ASP A 157 -5.57 13.71 -14.07
N GLU A 158 -4.95 12.95 -14.97
CA GLU A 158 -4.39 11.64 -14.65
C GLU A 158 -3.21 11.74 -13.67
N LEU A 159 -2.32 12.72 -13.80
CA LEU A 159 -1.26 12.96 -12.82
C LEU A 159 -1.82 13.27 -11.42
N VAL A 160 -2.84 14.12 -11.34
CA VAL A 160 -3.52 14.44 -10.08
C VAL A 160 -4.13 13.17 -9.47
N ALA A 161 -4.83 12.37 -10.27
CA ALA A 161 -5.41 11.11 -9.81
C ALA A 161 -4.35 10.13 -9.30
N ILE A 162 -3.20 10.02 -9.98
CA ILE A 162 -2.08 9.18 -9.53
C ILE A 162 -1.55 9.67 -8.19
N ILE A 163 -1.32 10.98 -8.03
CA ILE A 163 -0.84 11.56 -6.77
C ILE A 163 -1.82 11.26 -5.64
N GLU A 164 -3.13 11.44 -5.88
CA GLU A 164 -4.16 11.15 -4.89
C GLU A 164 -4.19 9.68 -4.50
N GLN A 165 -4.07 8.76 -5.47
CA GLN A 165 -4.00 7.33 -5.19
C GLN A 165 -2.76 6.95 -4.37
N ARG A 166 -1.61 7.60 -4.60
CA ARG A 166 -0.39 7.41 -3.78
C ARG A 166 -0.58 7.96 -2.37
N ASN A 167 -1.22 9.11 -2.22
CA ASN A 167 -1.57 9.68 -0.91
C ASN A 167 -2.50 8.75 -0.12
N GLN A 168 -3.45 8.10 -0.80
CA GLN A 168 -4.33 7.11 -0.18
C GLN A 168 -3.54 5.91 0.35
N ILE A 169 -2.54 5.41 -0.39
CA ILE A 169 -1.67 4.31 0.07
C ILE A 169 -0.93 4.72 1.35
N VAL A 170 -0.31 5.90 1.37
CA VAL A 170 0.40 6.41 2.56
C VAL A 170 -0.55 6.52 3.75
N SER A 171 -1.74 7.09 3.54
CA SER A 171 -2.75 7.25 4.58
C SER A 171 -3.21 5.91 5.15
N SER A 172 -3.43 4.91 4.29
CA SER A 172 -3.80 3.55 4.72
C SER A 172 -2.70 2.89 5.54
N LEU A 173 -1.43 2.94 5.09
CA LEU A 173 -0.29 2.41 5.85
C LEU A 173 -0.10 3.11 7.21
N ASP A 174 -0.35 4.43 7.27
CA ASP A 174 -0.32 5.19 8.52
C ASP A 174 -1.43 4.77 9.49
N GLN A 175 -2.64 4.51 8.98
CA GLN A 175 -3.76 4.01 9.77
C GLN A 175 -3.48 2.60 10.31
N ASP A 176 -2.90 1.73 9.49
CA ASP A 176 -2.53 0.36 9.89
C ASP A 176 -1.47 0.39 11.01
N ARG A 177 -0.43 1.22 10.88
CA ARG A 177 0.58 1.40 11.94
C ARG A 177 -0.03 1.90 13.25
N GLN A 178 -0.96 2.85 13.18
CA GLN A 178 -1.66 3.34 14.38
C GLN A 178 -2.53 2.26 15.03
N SER A 179 -3.17 1.42 14.23
CA SER A 179 -3.99 0.31 14.72
C SER A 179 -3.15 -0.74 15.43
N ILE A 180 -1.99 -1.10 14.87
CA ILE A 180 -1.03 -2.03 15.50
C ILE A 180 -0.57 -1.50 16.87
N ASN A 181 -0.20 -0.22 16.96
CA ASN A 181 0.21 0.39 18.24
C ASN A 181 -0.90 0.33 19.30
N LYS A 182 -2.17 0.52 18.88
CA LYS A 182 -3.33 0.40 19.77
C LYS A 182 -3.57 -1.05 20.18
N GLU A 183 -3.38 -2.03 19.29
CA GLU A 183 -3.53 -3.45 19.58
C GLU A 183 -2.44 -3.95 20.55
N GLY A 184 -1.18 -3.62 20.33
CA GLY A 184 -0.08 -3.95 21.25
C GLY A 184 -0.28 -3.36 22.64
N LEU A 185 -0.81 -2.13 22.72
CA LEU A 185 -1.17 -1.51 24.00
C LEU A 185 -2.36 -2.20 24.69
N LYS A 186 -3.29 -2.80 23.93
CA LYS A 186 -4.43 -3.56 24.47
C LYS A 186 -4.01 -4.95 24.94
N GLU A 187 -3.11 -5.63 24.25
CA GLU A 187 -2.59 -6.94 24.67
C GLU A 187 -1.79 -6.85 25.97
N LEU A 188 -0.93 -5.82 26.11
CA LEU A 188 -0.21 -5.55 27.37
C LEU A 188 -1.15 -5.27 28.56
N LYS A 189 -2.36 -4.74 28.29
CA LYS A 189 -3.38 -4.49 29.32
C LYS A 189 -4.22 -5.73 29.63
N LYS A 190 -4.44 -6.64 28.67
CA LYS A 190 -5.23 -7.87 28.83
C LYS A 190 -4.46 -9.01 29.49
N SER A 191 -3.13 -9.04 29.39
CA SER A 191 -2.30 -10.02 30.10
C SER A 191 -2.41 -9.94 31.64
N LYS A 192 -3.04 -8.88 32.19
CA LYS A 192 -3.42 -8.78 33.61
C LYS A 192 -4.76 -9.46 33.97
N GLY A 193 -5.53 -9.97 33.02
CA GLY A 193 -6.85 -10.57 33.26
C GLY A 193 -6.90 -12.07 32.99
N LYS A 194 -7.35 -12.86 33.97
CA LYS A 194 -7.51 -14.34 33.90
C LYS A 194 -8.19 -14.78 32.59
N PHE A 195 -7.42 -15.45 31.73
CA PHE A 195 -7.87 -15.95 30.43
C PHE A 195 -8.76 -17.20 30.60
N LYS A 196 -9.85 -17.34 29.83
CA LYS A 196 -10.78 -18.49 29.92
C LYS A 196 -10.96 -19.20 28.56
N PRO A 197 -10.34 -20.36 28.35
CA PRO A 197 -10.34 -21.10 27.08
C PRO A 197 -11.73 -21.50 26.57
N THR A 198 -12.64 -21.83 27.47
CA THR A 198 -13.97 -22.39 27.15
C THR A 198 -14.88 -21.42 26.36
N LYS A 199 -14.60 -20.11 26.39
CA LYS A 199 -15.35 -19.11 25.61
C LYS A 199 -14.86 -19.00 24.16
N MET A 200 -13.59 -19.33 23.91
CA MET A 200 -12.95 -19.25 22.59
C MET A 200 -13.50 -20.36 21.67
N PHE A 201 -13.61 -21.58 22.21
CA PHE A 201 -14.17 -22.74 21.52
C PHE A 201 -15.61 -22.53 21.04
N LYS A 202 -16.43 -21.82 21.83
CA LYS A 202 -17.81 -21.48 21.42
C LYS A 202 -17.81 -20.55 20.21
N MET A 203 -16.89 -19.60 20.14
CA MET A 203 -16.78 -18.66 19.01
C MET A 203 -16.36 -19.36 17.70
N LEU A 204 -15.59 -20.45 17.77
CA LEU A 204 -15.22 -21.24 16.60
C LEU A 204 -16.37 -22.11 16.06
N ASN A 205 -17.32 -22.53 16.92
CA ASN A 205 -18.41 -23.43 16.55
C ASN A 205 -19.62 -22.75 15.86
N HIS A 206 -19.71 -21.42 15.82
CA HIS A 206 -20.92 -20.72 15.34
C HIS A 206 -20.93 -20.35 13.85
N LYS A 207 -20.07 -20.93 12.99
CA LYS A 207 -20.10 -20.67 11.54
C LYS A 207 -20.60 -21.85 10.67
N ALA A 208 -21.25 -22.85 11.27
CA ALA A 208 -21.80 -23.99 10.53
C ALA A 208 -23.33 -24.16 10.62
N GLU A 209 -24.04 -23.49 11.52
CA GLU A 209 -25.48 -23.71 11.72
C GLU A 209 -26.22 -22.37 11.85
N GLY A 210 -26.90 -21.96 10.79
CA GLY A 210 -27.72 -20.75 10.80
C GLY A 210 -28.15 -20.23 9.44
N THR A 211 -28.74 -21.09 8.60
CA THR A 211 -29.91 -20.76 7.74
C THR A 211 -30.29 -22.03 6.96
N LYS A 212 -30.99 -22.94 7.62
CA LYS A 212 -31.91 -23.86 6.95
C LYS A 212 -33.07 -24.17 7.90
N ASP A 213 -34.25 -23.95 7.36
CA ASP A 213 -35.60 -24.25 7.83
C ASP A 213 -36.19 -23.54 9.06
N SER A 214 -37.17 -22.69 8.74
CA SER A 214 -38.51 -22.82 9.34
C SER A 214 -39.57 -22.56 8.26
N MET A 215 -40.04 -23.68 7.72
CA MET A 215 -41.21 -23.92 6.86
C MET A 215 -42.43 -23.01 7.08
N ASP A 216 -43.13 -22.80 5.97
CA ASP A 216 -44.57 -23.02 5.81
C ASP A 216 -45.35 -23.52 7.04
N LYS A 217 -46.29 -22.68 7.47
CA LYS A 217 -47.74 -22.95 7.66
C LYS A 217 -48.28 -21.95 8.68
N LYS A 218 -49.30 -21.16 8.30
CA LYS A 218 -50.72 -21.51 8.54
C LYS A 218 -51.60 -20.26 8.41
N SER A 219 -52.61 -20.40 7.53
CA SER A 219 -53.92 -19.73 7.48
C SER A 219 -54.00 -18.22 7.26
#